data_AF-A0AAQ4E2P2-F1
#
_entry.id   AF-A0AAQ4E2P2-F1
#
_cell.length_a   1.000
_cell.length_b   1.000
_cell.length_c   1.000
_cell.angle_alpha   90.00
_cell.angle_beta   90.00
_cell.angle_gamma   90.00
#
_symmetry.space_group_name_H-M   'P 1'
#
loop_
_entity.id
_entity.type
_entity.pdbx_description
1 polymer ?
#
loop_
_entity_poly.entity_id
_entity_poly.type
_entity_poly.pdbx_seq_one_letter_code
_entity_poly.pdbx_strand_id
1 'polypeptide(L)'
;MSAMSEYCHTYCRLRHRALPVLDHETCQLREAMQRAWSVYCMRKHMNEAFMLERVVASQQKALEMLKDASEELYNAAIQVDNGLLPAQFKAIVSTPPIENYEAPDGKYIDTTKKWRP
;
A
#
# COMPACT_ATOMS: atom_id res chain seq x y z
N MET A 1 -25.84 -37.79 9.53
CA MET A 1 -24.65 -36.98 9.19
C MET A 1 -24.57 -36.58 7.71
N SER A 2 -25.31 -37.22 6.78
CA SER A 2 -25.30 -36.86 5.35
C SER A 2 -26.00 -35.52 5.03
N ALA A 3 -27.11 -35.21 5.72
CA ALA A 3 -27.95 -34.05 5.39
C ALA A 3 -27.30 -32.68 5.65
N MET A 4 -26.36 -32.57 6.62
CA MET A 4 -25.69 -31.29 6.94
C MET A 4 -24.64 -30.91 5.88
N SER A 5 -24.04 -31.92 5.22
CA SER A 5 -23.05 -31.73 4.15
C SER A 5 -23.72 -31.25 2.85
N GLU A 6 -24.86 -31.84 2.49
CA GLU A 6 -25.64 -31.44 1.32
C GLU A 6 -26.21 -30.02 1.45
N TYR A 7 -26.58 -29.60 2.66
CA TYR A 7 -27.08 -28.24 2.94
C TYR A 7 -25.99 -27.17 2.75
N CYS A 8 -24.74 -27.44 3.15
CA CYS A 8 -23.66 -26.46 2.99
C CYS A 8 -23.29 -26.24 1.51
N HIS A 9 -23.32 -27.31 0.70
CA HIS A 9 -23.03 -27.24 -0.74
C HIS A 9 -24.13 -26.54 -1.55
N THR A 10 -25.40 -26.62 -1.13
CA THR A 10 -26.53 -25.97 -1.83
C THR A 10 -26.54 -24.45 -1.63
N TYR A 11 -26.26 -23.95 -0.42
CA TYR A 11 -26.23 -22.50 -0.17
C TYR A 11 -25.02 -21.79 -0.82
N CYS A 12 -23.91 -22.50 -1.03
CA CYS A 12 -22.74 -21.94 -1.71
C CYS A 12 -23.01 -21.65 -3.20
N ARG A 13 -23.91 -22.41 -3.84
CA ARG A 13 -24.28 -22.21 -5.25
C ARG A 13 -25.25 -21.05 -5.49
N LEU A 14 -26.04 -20.65 -4.49
CA LEU A 14 -27.05 -19.60 -4.63
C LEU A 14 -26.47 -18.20 -4.89
N ARG A 15 -25.19 -17.97 -4.54
CA ARG A 15 -24.50 -16.69 -4.79
C ARG A 15 -23.53 -16.73 -5.99
N HIS A 16 -23.51 -17.83 -6.75
CA HIS A 16 -22.67 -17.94 -7.93
C HIS A 16 -23.24 -17.10 -9.08
N ARG A 17 -22.47 -16.11 -9.55
CA ARG A 17 -22.83 -15.34 -10.74
C ARG A 17 -22.30 -16.06 -11.97
N ALA A 18 -23.16 -16.29 -12.98
CA ALA A 18 -22.71 -16.82 -14.26
C ALA A 18 -21.75 -15.82 -14.93
N LEU A 19 -20.64 -16.31 -15.49
CA LEU A 19 -19.68 -15.46 -16.18
C LEU A 19 -20.23 -15.08 -17.56
N PRO A 20 -20.20 -13.78 -17.94
CA PRO A 20 -20.57 -13.38 -19.27
C PRO A 20 -19.50 -13.82 -20.28
N VAL A 21 -19.94 -14.29 -21.45
CA VAL A 21 -19.05 -14.51 -22.59
C VAL A 21 -18.63 -13.13 -23.11
N LEU A 22 -17.33 -12.91 -23.25
CA LEU A 22 -16.78 -11.65 -23.75
C LEU A 22 -16.68 -11.71 -25.27
N ASP A 23 -17.04 -10.61 -25.91
CA ASP A 23 -16.81 -10.43 -27.34
C ASP A 23 -15.31 -10.20 -27.64
N HIS A 24 -14.90 -10.51 -28.85
CA HIS A 24 -13.50 -10.44 -29.28
C HIS A 24 -12.90 -9.04 -29.12
N GLU A 25 -13.65 -8.01 -29.51
CA GLU A 25 -13.24 -6.60 -29.38
C GLU A 25 -12.97 -6.22 -27.91
N THR A 26 -13.80 -6.73 -26.99
CA THR A 26 -13.62 -6.49 -25.55
C THR A 26 -12.36 -7.16 -25.02
N CYS A 27 -12.06 -8.37 -25.49
CA CYS A 27 -10.82 -9.07 -25.14
C CYS A 27 -9.59 -8.31 -25.64
N GLN A 28 -9.57 -7.89 -26.91
CA GLN A 28 -8.45 -7.13 -27.47
C GLN A 28 -8.22 -5.80 -26.74
N LEU A 29 -9.30 -5.06 -26.43
CA LEU A 29 -9.21 -3.80 -25.69
C LEU A 29 -8.56 -4.00 -24.31
N ARG A 30 -8.99 -5.04 -23.58
CA ARG A 30 -8.43 -5.37 -22.26
C ARG A 30 -6.96 -5.77 -22.36
N GLU A 31 -6.58 -6.55 -23.36
CA GLU A 31 -5.17 -6.91 -23.59
C GLU A 31 -4.31 -5.69 -23.92
N ALA A 32 -4.81 -4.78 -24.75
CA ALA A 32 -4.11 -3.53 -25.05
C ALA A 32 -3.95 -2.65 -23.79
N MET A 33 -5.02 -2.51 -22.99
CA MET A 33 -4.98 -1.78 -21.72
C MET A 33 -3.99 -2.39 -20.73
N GLN A 34 -3.99 -3.72 -20.60
CA GLN A 34 -3.06 -4.42 -19.70
C GLN A 34 -1.61 -4.21 -20.13
N ARG A 35 -1.31 -4.28 -21.44
CA ARG A 35 0.03 -4.00 -21.96
C ARG A 35 0.45 -2.56 -21.67
N ALA A 36 -0.42 -1.58 -21.92
CA ALA A 36 -0.15 -0.18 -21.62
C ALA A 36 0.09 0.06 -20.13
N TRP A 37 -0.71 -0.56 -19.26
CA TRP A 37 -0.55 -0.49 -17.81
C TRP A 37 0.78 -1.08 -17.35
N SER A 38 1.18 -2.23 -17.88
CA SER A 38 2.48 -2.84 -17.56
C SER A 38 3.66 -1.93 -17.93
N VAL A 39 3.61 -1.31 -19.12
CA VAL A 39 4.64 -0.34 -19.55
C VAL A 39 4.67 0.88 -18.62
N TYR A 40 3.50 1.42 -18.26
CA TYR A 40 3.39 2.53 -17.33
C TYR A 40 3.99 2.18 -15.95
N CYS A 41 3.62 1.04 -15.37
CA CYS A 41 4.12 0.57 -14.09
C CYS A 41 5.64 0.38 -14.09
N MET A 42 6.18 -0.21 -15.16
CA MET A 42 7.64 -0.34 -15.34
C MET A 42 8.31 1.03 -15.33
N ARG A 43 7.82 1.99 -16.12
CA ARG A 43 8.39 3.33 -16.19
C ARG A 43 8.30 4.07 -14.85
N LYS A 44 7.17 3.96 -14.16
CA LYS A 44 6.98 4.51 -12.81
C LYS A 44 8.03 3.94 -11.85
N HIS A 45 8.20 2.63 -11.83
CA HIS A 45 9.18 1.96 -10.98
C HIS A 45 10.62 2.38 -11.29
N MET A 46 11.01 2.45 -12.56
CA MET A 46 12.34 2.90 -12.97
C MET A 46 12.61 4.34 -12.55
N ASN A 47 11.62 5.22 -12.67
CA ASN A 47 11.75 6.61 -12.23
C ASN A 47 11.91 6.71 -10.70
N GLU A 48 11.14 5.92 -9.93
CA GLU A 48 11.27 5.86 -8.47
C GLU A 48 12.64 5.35 -8.05
N ALA A 49 13.13 4.26 -8.67
CA ALA A 49 14.46 3.71 -8.43
C ALA A 49 15.56 4.73 -8.71
N PHE A 50 15.50 5.40 -9.86
CA PHE A 50 16.46 6.44 -10.22
C PHE A 50 16.46 7.63 -9.24
N MET A 51 15.28 8.04 -8.76
CA MET A 51 15.18 9.09 -7.75
C MET A 51 15.80 8.68 -6.42
N LEU A 52 15.57 7.43 -5.98
CA LEU A 52 16.20 6.90 -4.77
C LEU A 52 17.72 6.81 -4.91
N GLU A 53 18.23 6.31 -6.04
CA GLU A 53 19.67 6.27 -6.33
C GLU A 53 20.30 7.65 -6.23
N ARG A 54 19.65 8.68 -6.79
CA ARG A 54 20.11 10.07 -6.70
C ARG A 54 20.13 10.59 -5.27
N VAL A 55 19.10 10.31 -4.49
CA VAL A 55 19.03 10.73 -3.08
C VAL A 55 20.16 10.07 -2.28
N VAL A 56 20.37 8.77 -2.43
CA VAL A 56 21.44 8.02 -1.76
C VAL A 56 22.82 8.54 -2.17
N ALA A 57 23.06 8.75 -3.46
CA ALA A 57 24.33 9.30 -3.95
C ALA A 57 24.59 10.72 -3.41
N SER A 58 23.54 11.55 -3.30
CA SER A 58 23.66 12.90 -2.73
C SER A 58 23.95 12.86 -1.23
N GLN A 59 23.32 11.94 -0.49
CA GLN A 59 23.57 11.73 0.93
C GLN A 59 25.00 11.27 1.17
N GLN A 60 25.49 10.30 0.37
CA GLN A 60 26.85 9.79 0.47
C GLN A 60 27.89 10.90 0.22
N LYS A 61 27.72 11.68 -0.85
CA LYS A 61 28.58 12.82 -1.14
C LYS A 61 28.56 13.86 -0.02
N ALA A 62 27.40 14.13 0.58
CA ALA A 62 27.28 15.05 1.70
C ALA A 62 28.05 14.55 2.93
N LEU A 63 28.02 13.24 3.21
CA LEU A 63 28.77 12.62 4.32
C LEU A 63 30.29 12.66 4.09
N GLU A 64 30.74 12.45 2.85
CA GLU A 64 32.16 12.59 2.50
C GLU A 64 32.67 14.01 2.75
N MET A 65 31.94 15.01 2.25
CA MET A 65 32.27 16.42 2.49
C MET A 65 32.20 16.79 3.98
N LEU A 66 31.24 16.22 4.72
CA LEU A 66 31.12 16.44 6.17
C LEU A 66 32.34 15.87 6.91
N LYS A 67 32.82 14.68 6.51
CA LYS A 67 33.99 14.04 7.10
C LYS A 67 35.26 14.88 6.88
N ASP A 68 35.43 15.41 5.68
CA ASP A 68 36.57 16.28 5.35
C ASP A 68 36.56 17.59 6.15
N ALA A 69 35.36 18.11 6.47
CA ALA A 69 35.19 19.33 7.24
C ALA A 69 35.27 19.11 8.77
N SER A 70 34.72 18.00 9.29
CA SER A 70 34.68 17.67 10.71
C SER A 70 34.37 16.19 10.95
N GLU A 71 35.37 15.47 11.49
CA GLU A 71 35.22 14.06 11.83
C GLU A 71 34.25 13.83 13.01
N GLU A 72 34.21 14.75 13.97
CA GLU A 72 33.29 14.67 15.12
C GLU A 72 31.82 14.72 14.67
N LEU A 73 31.48 15.64 13.76
CA LEU A 73 30.12 15.75 13.22
C LEU A 73 29.75 14.56 12.34
N TYR A 74 30.69 14.04 11.55
CA TYR A 74 30.48 12.81 10.79
C TYR A 74 30.12 11.63 11.72
N ASN A 75 30.90 11.43 12.80
CA ASN A 75 30.67 10.34 13.75
C ASN A 75 29.31 10.44 14.45
N ALA A 76 28.83 11.66 14.70
CA ALA A 76 27.50 11.91 15.24
C ALA A 76 26.40 11.61 14.19
N ALA A 77 26.59 12.04 12.94
CA ALA A 77 25.58 11.91 11.88
C ALA A 77 25.30 10.47 11.44
N ILE A 78 26.28 9.56 11.56
CA ILE A 78 26.11 8.14 11.19
C ILE A 78 25.43 7.29 12.27
N GLN A 79 25.21 7.84 13.47
CA GLN A 79 24.55 7.08 14.55
C GLN A 79 23.08 6.86 14.24
N VAL A 80 22.55 5.71 14.67
CA VAL A 80 21.13 5.40 14.56
C VAL A 80 20.34 6.26 15.55
N ASP A 81 19.30 6.95 15.06
CA ASP A 81 18.38 7.68 15.92
C ASP A 81 17.39 6.71 16.60
N ASN A 82 17.60 6.47 17.90
CA ASN A 82 16.73 5.63 18.72
C ASN A 82 15.31 6.20 18.88
N GLY A 83 15.08 7.49 18.59
CA GLY A 83 13.78 8.14 18.61
C GLY A 83 12.94 7.95 17.34
N LEU A 84 13.52 7.36 16.29
CA LEU A 84 12.85 7.22 14.99
C LEU A 84 11.66 6.26 15.03
N LEU A 85 11.66 5.28 15.95
CA LEU A 85 10.62 4.27 16.08
C LEU A 85 9.92 4.39 17.44
N PRO A 86 8.57 4.33 17.49
CA PRO A 86 7.63 4.08 16.39
C PRO A 86 7.26 5.35 15.60
N ALA A 87 7.50 5.35 14.29
CA ALA A 87 7.05 6.41 13.40
C ALA A 87 5.56 6.26 13.08
N GLN A 88 4.80 7.37 13.18
CA GLN A 88 3.37 7.41 12.82
C GLN A 88 3.14 8.46 11.73
N PHE A 89 2.54 8.03 10.63
CA PHE A 89 2.18 8.91 9.52
C PHE A 89 0.67 8.84 9.29
N LYS A 90 0.03 10.00 9.13
CA LYS A 90 -1.38 10.05 8.73
C LYS A 90 -1.47 9.72 7.24
N ALA A 91 -2.38 8.81 6.88
CA ALA A 91 -2.64 8.51 5.47
C ALA A 91 -3.22 9.74 4.76
N ILE A 92 -2.88 9.89 3.48
CA ILE A 92 -3.49 10.92 2.63
C ILE A 92 -4.95 10.51 2.37
N VAL A 93 -5.87 11.45 2.58
CA VAL A 93 -7.31 11.27 2.36
C VAL A 93 -7.70 11.77 0.96
N SER A 94 -8.74 11.18 0.36
CA SER A 94 -9.22 11.61 -0.96
C SER A 94 -9.76 13.04 -0.95
N THR A 95 -10.35 13.47 0.15
CA THR A 95 -10.86 14.83 0.36
C THR A 95 -10.37 15.33 1.72
N PRO A 96 -9.88 16.57 1.82
CA PRO A 96 -9.51 17.17 3.10
C PRO A 96 -10.68 17.20 4.10
N PRO A 97 -10.42 17.21 5.41
CA PRO A 97 -11.45 17.35 6.44
C PRO A 97 -12.23 18.66 6.28
N ILE A 98 -13.54 18.62 6.54
CA ILE A 98 -14.40 19.80 6.59
C ILE A 98 -14.30 20.40 8.00
N GLU A 99 -14.03 21.71 8.08
CA GLU A 99 -13.97 22.43 9.35
C GLU A 99 -15.36 22.45 10.02
N ASN A 100 -15.40 22.21 11.34
CA ASN A 100 -16.61 22.24 12.16
C ASN A 100 -17.71 21.24 11.72
N TYR A 101 -17.34 20.15 11.04
CA TYR A 101 -18.29 19.08 10.75
C TYR A 101 -18.64 18.30 12.03
N GLU A 102 -19.89 18.39 12.45
CA GLU A 102 -20.45 17.57 13.52
C GLU A 102 -20.89 16.22 12.96
N ALA A 103 -20.12 15.17 13.25
CA ALA A 103 -20.48 13.82 12.87
C ALA A 103 -21.74 13.36 13.65
N PRO A 104 -22.66 12.62 13.01
CA PRO A 104 -23.82 12.06 13.71
C PRO A 104 -23.38 11.07 14.80
N ASP A 105 -24.14 11.02 15.89
CA ASP A 105 -23.86 10.14 17.01
C ASP A 105 -24.01 8.65 16.61
N GLY A 106 -23.13 7.80 17.16
CA GLY A 106 -23.06 6.39 16.84
C GLY A 106 -22.28 5.60 17.89
N LYS A 107 -22.75 4.38 18.21
CA LYS A 107 -22.07 3.48 19.15
C LYS A 107 -21.14 2.54 18.40
N TYR A 108 -19.84 2.61 18.72
CA TYR A 108 -18.87 1.61 18.27
C TYR A 108 -18.94 0.38 19.19
N ILE A 109 -19.21 -0.80 18.61
CA ILE A 109 -19.17 -2.09 19.31
C ILE A 109 -18.12 -2.95 18.62
N ASP A 110 -17.06 -3.31 19.34
CA ASP A 110 -16.05 -4.23 18.83
C ASP A 110 -16.59 -5.67 18.82
N THR A 111 -16.83 -6.20 17.62
CA THR A 111 -17.30 -7.58 17.40
C THR A 111 -16.17 -8.56 17.10
N THR A 112 -14.90 -8.18 17.33
CA THR A 112 -13.74 -9.03 17.06
C THR A 112 -13.80 -10.31 17.92
N LYS A 113 -13.77 -11.46 17.25
CA LYS A 113 -13.83 -12.78 17.91
C LYS A 113 -12.57 -13.00 18.74
N LYS A 114 -12.75 -13.24 20.04
CA LYS A 114 -11.66 -13.65 20.94
C LYS A 114 -11.49 -15.17 20.84
N TRP A 115 -10.36 -15.59 20.30
CA TRP A 115 -9.96 -16.99 20.29
C TRP A 115 -9.11 -17.27 21.53
N ARG A 116 -9.42 -18.33 22.28
CA ARG A 116 -8.48 -18.86 23.28
C ARG A 116 -7.52 -19.85 22.59
N PRO A 117 -6.24 -19.90 23.01
CA PRO A 117 -5.32 -20.96 22.60
C PRO A 117 -5.79 -22.32 23.12
#